data_AF-A0A967X5Q5-F1
#
_entry.id   AF-A0A967X5Q5-F1
#
_cell.length_a   1.000
_cell.length_b   1.000
_cell.length_c   1.000
_cell.angle_alpha   90.00
_cell.angle_beta   90.00
_cell.angle_gamma   90.00
#
_symmetry.space_group_name_H-M   'P 1'
#
loop_
_entity.id
_entity.type
_entity.pdbx_description
1 polymer ?
#
loop_
_entity_poly.entity_id
_entity_poly.type
_entity_poly.pdbx_seq_one_letter_code
_entity_poly.pdbx_strand_id
1 'polypeptide(L)'
;CPGISNVTQADGDFDQVGNDCDNCPLAFNSGQGDVDGDGHGDACDPCPNDADDDLDGDAVCGDVDNCPLITNAAQEDADIDGIGDPCDLCPTDPDLDGDDVCNDDFVLVELTTPSENVLIEFGGATETVLVEQGSVIKYLANNTDPGLGITWKDELFDDATWSSG
;
A
#
# COMPACT_ATOMS: atom_id res chain seq x y z
N CYS A 1 33.76 -15.89 -17.82
CA CYS A 1 33.76 -16.05 -16.34
C CYS A 1 35.17 -16.02 -15.73
N PRO A 2 35.84 -14.86 -15.63
CA PRO A 2 37.11 -14.77 -14.91
C PRO A 2 36.90 -15.15 -13.42
N GLY A 3 37.63 -16.15 -12.91
CA GLY A 3 37.56 -16.55 -11.51
C GLY A 3 36.60 -17.71 -11.19
N ILE A 4 35.80 -18.17 -12.17
CA ILE A 4 34.96 -19.37 -12.05
C ILE A 4 35.50 -20.44 -13.00
N SER A 5 35.53 -21.70 -12.55
CA SER A 5 35.99 -22.82 -13.37
C SER A 5 34.94 -23.20 -14.41
N ASN A 6 35.03 -22.64 -15.63
CA ASN A 6 34.13 -22.92 -16.75
C ASN A 6 34.80 -23.64 -17.93
N VAL A 7 35.13 -24.94 -17.76
CA VAL A 7 36.01 -25.70 -18.69
C VAL A 7 35.50 -25.72 -20.14
N THR A 8 34.19 -25.71 -20.34
CA THR A 8 33.56 -25.75 -21.67
C THR A 8 33.53 -24.40 -22.36
N GLN A 9 33.70 -23.29 -21.61
CA GLN A 9 33.40 -21.94 -22.09
C GLN A 9 32.04 -21.87 -22.80
N ALA A 10 31.03 -22.56 -22.26
CA ALA A 10 29.69 -22.48 -22.81
C ALA A 10 29.15 -21.06 -22.65
N ASP A 11 28.47 -20.62 -23.69
CA ASP A 11 27.81 -19.32 -23.86
C ASP A 11 26.56 -19.64 -24.69
N GLY A 12 25.43 -19.80 -24.01
CA GLY A 12 24.21 -20.41 -24.54
C GLY A 12 23.38 -19.45 -25.39
N ASP A 13 23.45 -18.18 -25.06
CA ASP A 13 22.67 -17.07 -25.61
C ASP A 13 23.53 -16.08 -26.41
N PHE A 14 24.86 -16.28 -26.43
CA PHE A 14 25.85 -15.57 -27.23
C PHE A 14 26.03 -14.10 -26.83
N ASP A 15 25.96 -13.81 -25.53
CA ASP A 15 26.05 -12.46 -24.98
C ASP A 15 27.45 -12.06 -24.48
N GLN A 16 28.41 -12.99 -24.62
CA GLN A 16 29.81 -12.91 -24.20
C GLN A 16 30.05 -13.09 -22.69
N VAL A 17 29.01 -13.42 -21.93
CA VAL A 17 29.08 -13.94 -20.57
C VAL A 17 28.93 -15.45 -20.65
N GLY A 18 29.68 -16.17 -19.80
CA GLY A 18 29.68 -17.63 -19.88
C GLY A 18 28.60 -18.17 -18.95
N ASN A 19 27.91 -19.26 -19.33
CA ASN A 19 26.78 -19.82 -18.58
C ASN A 19 27.05 -20.01 -17.07
N ASP A 20 28.29 -20.31 -16.68
CA ASP A 20 28.65 -20.55 -15.27
C ASP A 20 28.76 -19.26 -14.42
N CYS A 21 28.66 -18.09 -15.03
CA CYS A 21 28.68 -16.78 -14.36
C CYS A 21 27.63 -15.82 -14.92
N ASP A 22 26.65 -16.37 -15.63
CA ASP A 22 25.59 -15.63 -16.27
C ASP A 22 24.31 -15.76 -15.43
N ASN A 23 23.72 -14.63 -15.05
CA ASN A 23 22.43 -14.57 -14.35
C ASN A 23 21.23 -14.82 -15.29
N CYS A 24 21.45 -14.88 -16.62
CA CYS A 24 20.46 -15.32 -17.61
C CYS A 24 21.06 -16.21 -18.72
N PRO A 25 21.48 -17.46 -18.43
CA PRO A 25 22.20 -18.35 -19.38
C PRO A 25 21.52 -18.68 -20.72
N LEU A 26 20.26 -18.26 -20.90
CA LEU A 26 19.42 -18.51 -22.07
C LEU A 26 18.84 -17.22 -22.67
N ALA A 27 19.14 -16.04 -22.13
CA ALA A 27 18.57 -14.77 -22.56
C ALA A 27 19.61 -13.66 -22.60
N PHE A 28 19.93 -13.21 -23.82
CA PHE A 28 20.98 -12.24 -24.10
C PHE A 28 20.93 -11.01 -23.17
N ASN A 29 21.93 -10.86 -22.30
CA ASN A 29 21.97 -9.76 -21.34
C ASN A 29 23.39 -9.37 -20.90
N SER A 30 24.30 -9.12 -21.84
CA SER A 30 25.72 -8.78 -21.59
C SER A 30 26.07 -7.74 -20.50
N GLY A 31 25.10 -6.94 -20.05
CA GLY A 31 25.23 -6.04 -18.91
C GLY A 31 25.08 -6.70 -17.53
N GLN A 32 24.59 -7.94 -17.46
CA GLN A 32 24.21 -8.67 -16.23
C GLN A 32 23.44 -7.80 -15.24
N GLY A 33 22.43 -7.06 -15.74
CA GLY A 33 21.51 -6.33 -14.86
C GLY A 33 20.76 -7.30 -13.96
N ASP A 34 20.53 -6.89 -12.72
CA ASP A 34 19.90 -7.63 -11.61
C ASP A 34 19.51 -6.55 -10.59
N VAL A 35 18.34 -5.94 -10.80
CA VAL A 35 17.92 -4.71 -10.10
C VAL A 35 17.54 -4.97 -8.65
N ASP A 36 16.88 -6.09 -8.36
CA ASP A 36 16.44 -6.49 -7.02
C ASP A 36 17.46 -7.36 -6.27
N GLY A 37 18.43 -7.95 -6.96
CA GLY A 37 19.53 -8.70 -6.37
C GLY A 37 19.20 -10.13 -6.01
N ASP A 38 18.21 -10.74 -6.67
CA ASP A 38 17.76 -12.12 -6.44
C ASP A 38 18.69 -13.16 -7.11
N GLY A 39 19.54 -12.71 -8.05
CA GLY A 39 20.50 -13.51 -8.79
C GLY A 39 20.03 -14.04 -10.14
N HIS A 40 18.76 -13.79 -10.50
CA HIS A 40 18.29 -13.79 -11.88
C HIS A 40 18.58 -12.42 -12.49
N GLY A 41 18.79 -12.38 -13.81
CA GLY A 41 19.01 -11.10 -14.47
C GLY A 41 17.70 -10.48 -14.94
N ASP A 42 17.65 -9.15 -15.05
CA ASP A 42 16.48 -8.39 -15.52
C ASP A 42 15.89 -8.91 -16.85
N ALA A 43 16.69 -9.62 -17.65
CA ALA A 43 16.30 -10.16 -18.95
C ALA A 43 15.55 -11.51 -18.90
N CYS A 44 15.63 -12.23 -17.77
CA CYS A 44 15.04 -13.55 -17.59
C CYS A 44 14.29 -13.72 -16.27
N ASP A 45 14.35 -12.72 -15.41
CA ASP A 45 13.57 -12.59 -14.19
C ASP A 45 12.10 -12.27 -14.51
N PRO A 46 11.12 -13.05 -13.99
CA PRO A 46 9.70 -12.74 -14.15
C PRO A 46 9.26 -11.46 -13.43
N CYS A 47 9.94 -11.07 -12.34
CA CYS A 47 9.64 -9.94 -11.49
C CYS A 47 10.90 -9.10 -11.19
N PRO A 48 11.47 -8.38 -12.19
CA PRO A 48 12.79 -7.73 -12.09
C PRO A 48 12.97 -6.61 -11.05
N ASN A 49 11.95 -6.32 -10.26
CA ASN A 49 12.02 -5.32 -9.19
C ASN A 49 11.62 -5.90 -7.83
N ASP A 50 11.41 -7.21 -7.73
CA ASP A 50 11.03 -7.90 -6.51
C ASP A 50 11.82 -9.20 -6.33
N ALA A 51 12.72 -9.20 -5.36
CA ALA A 51 13.56 -10.36 -5.07
C ALA A 51 12.81 -11.58 -4.52
N ASP A 52 11.55 -11.40 -4.09
CA ASP A 52 10.68 -12.50 -3.65
C ASP A 52 9.71 -12.98 -4.77
N ASP A 53 9.84 -12.45 -5.99
CA ASP A 53 9.01 -12.74 -7.17
C ASP A 53 7.49 -12.59 -6.91
N ASP A 54 6.77 -13.70 -7.07
CA ASP A 54 5.34 -13.89 -6.88
C ASP A 54 5.19 -14.84 -5.67
N LEU A 55 5.26 -14.26 -4.48
CA LEU A 55 5.36 -14.99 -3.22
C LEU A 55 4.13 -15.86 -2.94
N ASP A 56 2.96 -15.44 -3.41
CA ASP A 56 1.70 -16.13 -3.17
C ASP A 56 1.23 -17.03 -4.33
N GLY A 57 1.81 -16.85 -5.53
CA GLY A 57 1.61 -17.69 -6.70
C GLY A 57 0.39 -17.31 -7.53
N ASP A 58 -0.03 -16.06 -7.52
CA ASP A 58 -1.19 -15.56 -8.27
C ASP A 58 -0.87 -14.95 -9.65
N ALA A 59 0.42 -14.94 -10.00
CA ALA A 59 1.02 -14.36 -11.21
C ALA A 59 1.12 -12.83 -11.25
N VAL A 60 1.06 -12.17 -10.10
CA VAL A 60 1.41 -10.75 -9.90
C VAL A 60 2.71 -10.67 -9.09
N CYS A 61 3.64 -9.80 -9.50
CA CYS A 61 4.89 -9.60 -8.76
C CYS A 61 4.60 -8.82 -7.48
N GLY A 62 5.24 -9.18 -6.37
CA GLY A 62 4.95 -8.60 -5.05
C GLY A 62 5.21 -7.08 -4.96
N ASP A 63 6.04 -6.50 -5.83
CA ASP A 63 6.24 -5.05 -5.94
C ASP A 63 5.03 -4.28 -6.48
N VAL A 64 4.10 -4.98 -7.15
CA VAL A 64 2.88 -4.43 -7.76
C VAL A 64 1.60 -5.16 -7.33
N ASP A 65 1.71 -6.15 -6.44
CA ASP A 65 0.60 -6.89 -5.87
C ASP A 65 -0.04 -6.11 -4.72
N ASN A 66 -1.34 -5.83 -4.81
CA ASN A 66 -2.09 -5.17 -3.74
C ASN A 66 -2.45 -6.12 -2.56
N CYS A 67 -2.16 -7.41 -2.67
CA CYS A 67 -2.20 -8.39 -1.59
C CYS A 67 -1.04 -9.43 -1.66
N PRO A 68 0.23 -9.03 -1.42
CA PRO A 68 1.44 -9.87 -1.65
C PRO A 68 1.52 -11.23 -0.93
N LEU A 69 0.56 -11.55 -0.07
CA LEU A 69 0.49 -12.76 0.74
C LEU A 69 -0.82 -13.53 0.57
N ILE A 70 -1.77 -13.03 -0.23
CA ILE A 70 -3.10 -13.60 -0.41
C ILE A 70 -3.51 -13.53 -1.88
N THR A 71 -3.48 -14.69 -2.53
CA THR A 71 -3.73 -14.81 -3.97
C THR A 71 -4.98 -14.07 -4.41
N ASN A 72 -4.83 -13.13 -5.33
CA ASN A 72 -5.90 -12.32 -5.88
C ASN A 72 -5.54 -11.83 -7.29
N ALA A 73 -5.31 -12.75 -8.23
CA ALA A 73 -4.84 -12.45 -9.58
C ALA A 73 -5.65 -11.40 -10.39
N ALA A 74 -6.87 -11.06 -9.94
CA ALA A 74 -7.70 -10.03 -10.54
C ALA A 74 -7.50 -8.63 -9.92
N GLN A 75 -6.72 -8.53 -8.84
CA GLN A 75 -6.28 -7.33 -8.14
C GLN A 75 -7.48 -6.41 -7.86
N GLU A 76 -8.57 -7.00 -7.35
CA GLU A 76 -9.72 -6.22 -6.91
C GLU A 76 -9.32 -5.31 -5.74
N ASP A 77 -9.76 -4.06 -5.83
CA ASP A 77 -9.52 -2.96 -4.89
C ASP A 77 -10.69 -1.97 -5.12
N ALA A 78 -11.77 -2.14 -4.36
CA ALA A 78 -13.04 -1.50 -4.67
C ALA A 78 -13.10 -0.02 -4.26
N ASP A 79 -12.30 0.40 -3.29
CA ASP A 79 -12.21 1.76 -2.77
C ASP A 79 -10.95 2.53 -3.19
N ILE A 80 -9.97 1.82 -3.77
CA ILE A 80 -8.82 2.40 -4.47
C ILE A 80 -7.82 3.02 -3.49
N ASP A 81 -7.57 2.36 -2.36
CA ASP A 81 -6.49 2.72 -1.43
C ASP A 81 -5.16 2.00 -1.72
N GLY A 82 -5.19 0.97 -2.57
CA GLY A 82 -4.03 0.16 -2.93
C GLY A 82 -3.85 -1.11 -2.10
N ILE A 83 -4.80 -1.44 -1.22
CA ILE A 83 -4.93 -2.72 -0.52
C ILE A 83 -6.01 -3.53 -1.23
N GLY A 84 -5.73 -4.78 -1.59
CA GLY A 84 -6.72 -5.57 -2.34
C GLY A 84 -7.88 -6.07 -1.47
N ASP A 85 -9.08 -6.15 -2.04
CA ASP A 85 -10.31 -6.63 -1.36
C ASP A 85 -10.10 -7.92 -0.51
N PRO A 86 -9.24 -8.89 -0.91
CA PRO A 86 -9.04 -10.11 -0.13
C PRO A 86 -8.17 -9.96 1.13
N CYS A 87 -7.32 -8.92 1.19
CA CYS A 87 -6.45 -8.63 2.32
C CYS A 87 -6.80 -7.32 3.04
N ASP A 88 -7.76 -6.57 2.50
CA ASP A 88 -8.28 -5.34 3.10
C ASP A 88 -9.29 -5.63 4.23
N LEU A 89 -9.15 -4.89 5.33
CA LEU A 89 -10.08 -4.87 6.46
C LEU A 89 -11.36 -4.08 6.14
N CYS A 90 -11.27 -3.15 5.20
CA CYS A 90 -12.28 -2.16 4.87
C CYS A 90 -12.63 -2.13 3.37
N PRO A 91 -13.02 -3.25 2.69
CA PRO A 91 -13.04 -3.39 1.21
C PRO A 91 -13.95 -2.46 0.38
N THR A 92 -14.50 -1.41 0.97
CA THR A 92 -15.37 -0.43 0.33
C THR A 92 -15.18 0.98 0.91
N ASP A 93 -14.17 1.18 1.75
CA ASP A 93 -13.88 2.38 2.51
C ASP A 93 -12.35 2.61 2.60
N PRO A 94 -11.78 3.51 1.77
CA PRO A 94 -10.34 3.53 1.51
C PRO A 94 -9.51 4.02 2.71
N ASP A 95 -8.43 3.31 3.05
CA ASP A 95 -7.42 3.69 4.06
C ASP A 95 -6.40 4.72 3.50
N LEU A 96 -6.75 6.00 3.61
CA LEU A 96 -5.97 7.14 3.16
C LEU A 96 -4.77 7.47 4.06
N ASP A 97 -4.76 7.04 5.32
CA ASP A 97 -3.66 7.34 6.26
C ASP A 97 -2.74 6.14 6.58
N GLY A 98 -3.14 4.94 6.19
CA GLY A 98 -2.37 3.70 6.22
C GLY A 98 -2.24 3.11 7.61
N ASP A 99 -3.24 3.29 8.48
CA ASP A 99 -3.26 2.80 9.85
C ASP A 99 -4.04 1.49 10.06
N ASP A 100 -4.57 0.92 8.97
CA ASP A 100 -5.42 -0.28 8.95
C ASP A 100 -6.77 -0.08 9.71
N VAL A 101 -7.31 1.14 9.78
CA VAL A 101 -8.59 1.46 10.43
C VAL A 101 -9.60 2.06 9.45
N CYS A 102 -10.82 1.51 9.43
CA CYS A 102 -11.91 1.96 8.53
C CYS A 102 -12.53 3.31 8.97
N ASN A 103 -11.81 4.42 8.87
CA ASN A 103 -12.26 5.71 9.40
C ASN A 103 -12.12 6.91 8.42
N ASP A 104 -11.62 6.73 7.21
CA ASP A 104 -11.14 7.82 6.34
C ASP A 104 -12.21 8.67 5.63
N ASP A 105 -13.46 8.52 6.06
CA ASP A 105 -14.58 9.41 5.76
C ASP A 105 -14.35 10.80 6.37
N PHE A 106 -13.47 11.58 5.74
CA PHE A 106 -13.20 12.96 6.09
C PHE A 106 -14.38 13.86 5.71
N VAL A 107 -15.34 14.04 6.62
CA VAL A 107 -16.41 15.02 6.40
C VAL A 107 -15.94 16.41 6.85
N LEU A 108 -15.71 17.30 5.87
CA LEU A 108 -15.55 18.73 6.11
C LEU A 108 -16.91 19.38 6.42
N VAL A 109 -17.11 19.80 7.66
CA VAL A 109 -18.19 20.75 8.00
C VAL A 109 -17.66 22.17 7.92
N GLU A 110 -18.01 22.89 6.85
CA GLU A 110 -17.89 24.35 6.83
C GLU A 110 -19.10 24.98 7.52
N LEU A 111 -18.89 25.57 8.71
CA LEU A 111 -19.95 26.29 9.43
C LEU A 111 -20.24 27.65 8.79
N THR A 112 -21.50 27.88 8.42
CA THR A 112 -21.94 29.13 7.79
C THR A 112 -22.36 30.21 8.79
N THR A 113 -22.40 29.91 10.09
CA THR A 113 -22.84 30.84 11.15
C THR A 113 -21.79 31.01 12.27
N PRO A 114 -21.84 32.11 13.06
CA PRO A 114 -20.77 32.45 14.00
C PRO A 114 -20.63 31.52 15.21
N SER A 115 -21.69 30.78 15.52
CA SER A 115 -21.76 29.79 16.59
C SER A 115 -22.98 28.92 16.35
N GLU A 116 -22.78 27.63 16.09
CA GLU A 116 -23.88 26.67 15.93
C GLU A 116 -23.69 25.50 16.88
N ASN A 117 -24.80 25.05 17.47
CA ASN A 117 -24.82 23.80 18.21
C ASN A 117 -24.84 22.68 17.18
N VAL A 118 -23.71 22.01 16.98
CA VAL A 118 -23.64 20.85 16.09
C VAL A 118 -23.96 19.61 16.91
N LEU A 119 -24.94 18.84 16.44
CA LEU A 119 -25.20 17.51 16.99
C LEU A 119 -24.18 16.56 16.38
N ILE A 120 -23.38 15.92 17.23
CA ILE A 120 -22.33 14.99 16.81
C ILE A 120 -22.68 13.61 17.38
N GLU A 121 -22.68 12.59 16.52
CA GLU A 121 -22.90 11.20 16.90
C GLU A 121 -21.55 10.48 17.12
N PHE A 122 -21.37 9.91 18.31
CA PHE A 122 -20.23 9.10 18.74
C PHE A 122 -20.67 7.63 18.78
N GLY A 123 -20.53 6.89 17.67
CA GLY A 123 -20.88 5.46 17.55
C GLY A 123 -22.06 4.99 18.43
N GLY A 124 -23.20 5.68 18.28
CA GLY A 124 -24.45 5.39 19.00
C GLY A 124 -24.83 6.31 20.17
N ALA A 125 -23.99 7.28 20.54
CA ALA A 125 -24.31 8.36 21.49
C ALA A 125 -24.38 9.71 20.77
N THR A 126 -25.30 10.60 21.16
CA THR A 126 -25.37 11.97 20.62
C THR A 126 -24.87 12.97 21.65
N GLU A 127 -23.91 13.83 21.28
CA GLU A 127 -23.52 15.00 22.08
C GLU A 127 -23.72 16.28 21.28
N THR A 128 -24.02 17.37 21.98
CA THR A 128 -24.14 18.70 21.37
C THR A 128 -22.88 19.49 21.66
N VAL A 129 -22.10 19.81 20.62
CA VAL A 129 -20.89 20.62 20.75
C VAL A 129 -21.16 22.03 20.23
N LEU A 130 -20.74 23.03 21.00
CA LEU A 130 -20.75 24.43 20.59
C LEU A 130 -19.54 24.68 19.71
N VAL A 131 -19.78 25.03 18.44
CA VAL A 131 -18.68 25.25 17.50
C VAL A 131 -18.69 26.69 16.99
N GLU A 132 -17.56 27.39 17.14
CA GLU A 132 -17.41 28.82 16.84
C GLU A 132 -17.00 29.08 15.38
N GLN A 133 -17.22 30.30 14.89
CA GLN A 133 -16.88 30.72 13.53
C GLN A 133 -15.40 30.47 13.20
N GLY A 134 -15.13 29.70 12.15
CA GLY A 134 -13.77 29.40 11.70
C GLY A 134 -13.14 28.16 12.34
N SER A 135 -13.91 27.43 13.16
CA SER A 135 -13.57 26.06 13.55
C SER A 135 -13.73 25.12 12.36
N VAL A 136 -12.88 24.11 12.27
CA VAL A 136 -13.03 22.99 11.34
C VAL A 136 -13.39 21.78 12.19
N ILE A 137 -14.58 21.22 12.01
CA ILE A 137 -14.93 19.94 12.62
C ILE A 137 -14.56 18.89 11.59
N LYS A 138 -13.65 18.00 11.99
CA LYS A 138 -13.35 16.76 11.28
C LYS A 138 -14.08 15.67 12.08
N TYR A 139 -14.93 14.89 11.44
CA TYR A 139 -15.63 13.80 12.11
C TYR A 139 -15.69 12.59 11.18
N LEU A 140 -15.40 11.42 11.74
CA LEU A 140 -15.44 10.12 11.09
C LEU A 140 -16.90 9.67 11.08
N ALA A 141 -17.42 9.28 9.92
CA ALA A 141 -18.87 9.25 9.66
C ALA A 141 -19.39 7.89 9.18
N ASN A 142 -19.03 6.80 9.84
CA ASN A 142 -19.54 5.47 9.49
C ASN A 142 -19.94 4.64 10.74
N ASN A 143 -20.96 3.80 10.56
CA ASN A 143 -21.75 3.12 11.59
C ASN A 143 -21.01 1.97 12.33
N THR A 144 -19.69 1.92 12.26
CA THR A 144 -18.85 0.81 12.73
C THR A 144 -17.85 1.17 13.82
N ASP A 145 -17.55 2.45 14.11
CA ASP A 145 -16.71 2.83 15.27
C ASP A 145 -16.98 4.25 15.84
N PRO A 146 -17.13 4.45 17.16
CA PRO A 146 -17.23 5.74 17.87
C PRO A 146 -15.95 6.61 17.98
N GLY A 147 -15.05 6.63 17.00
CA GLY A 147 -13.86 7.49 17.03
C GLY A 147 -14.16 8.91 16.56
N LEU A 148 -14.00 9.94 17.41
CA LEU A 148 -14.06 11.35 16.98
C LEU A 148 -13.02 12.21 17.68
N GLY A 149 -12.19 12.90 16.88
CA GLY A 149 -11.27 13.93 17.35
C GLY A 149 -11.60 15.32 16.79
N ILE A 150 -11.80 16.29 17.68
CA ILE A 150 -11.96 17.70 17.30
C ILE A 150 -10.56 18.33 17.21
N THR A 151 -10.10 18.66 16.01
CA THR A 151 -8.86 19.44 15.83
C THR A 151 -9.15 20.92 15.64
N TRP A 152 -8.24 21.77 16.12
CA TRP A 152 -8.26 23.20 15.81
C TRP A 152 -7.23 23.47 14.71
N LYS A 153 -7.63 24.30 13.76
CA LYS A 153 -6.89 24.86 12.62
C LYS A 153 -5.36 24.84 12.80
N ASP A 154 -4.71 23.78 12.31
CA ASP A 154 -3.30 23.65 11.87
C ASP A 154 -2.59 22.33 12.22
N GLU A 155 -3.28 21.33 12.80
CA GLU A 155 -2.64 20.02 13.03
C GLU A 155 -3.32 18.91 12.21
N LEU A 156 -2.48 18.15 11.48
CA LEU A 156 -2.83 16.86 10.91
C LEU A 156 -3.35 16.00 12.06
N PHE A 157 -4.56 15.46 11.91
CA PHE A 157 -5.15 14.58 12.91
C PHE A 157 -4.54 13.19 12.70
N ASP A 158 -4.10 12.57 13.79
CA ASP A 158 -3.55 11.21 13.88
C ASP A 158 -4.32 10.55 15.03
N ASP A 159 -5.27 9.68 14.70
CA ASP A 159 -6.21 9.10 15.64
C ASP A 159 -5.68 7.82 16.32
N ALA A 160 -4.56 7.25 15.83
CA ALA A 160 -3.81 6.18 16.48
C ALA A 160 -3.35 6.56 17.91
N THR A 161 -3.33 7.85 18.24
CA THR A 161 -3.01 8.36 19.60
C THR A 161 -4.23 8.67 20.47
N TRP A 162 -5.45 8.52 19.96
CA TRP A 162 -6.66 8.84 20.69
C TRP A 162 -7.05 7.73 21.68
N SER A 163 -6.70 7.94 22.95
CA SER A 163 -7.31 7.20 24.05
C SER A 163 -8.52 7.98 24.59
N SER A 164 -9.70 7.37 24.57
CA SER A 164 -10.88 7.92 25.24
C SER A 164 -10.58 8.23 26.72
N GLY A 165 -10.88 9.47 27.13
CA GLY A 165 -10.76 9.96 28.51
C GLY A 165 -12.11 10.13 29.18
#